data_AF-A0A2H0T8Q0-F1
#
_entry.id   AF-A0A2H0T8Q0-F1
#
_cell.length_a   1.000
_cell.length_b   1.000
_cell.length_c   1.000
_cell.angle_alpha   90.00
_cell.angle_beta   90.00
_cell.angle_gamma   90.00
#
_symmetry.space_group_name_H-M   'P 1'
#
loop_
_entity.id
_entity.type
_entity.pdbx_description
1 polymer ?
#
loop_
_entity_poly.entity_id
_entity_poly.type
_entity_poly.pdbx_seq_one_letter_code
_entity_poly.pdbx_strand_id
1 'polypeptide(L)' 'MKSQVKELAKKQIKDLYKELDESRKKLVDMKFQLAQGKLKNHREVFNTKKKIARILTIISAKQWEDFGKNQEKKDGK' A
#
# COMPACT_ATOMS: atom_id res chain seq x y z
N MET A 1 1.40 -2.03 16.27
CA MET A 1 1.95 -1.80 14.91
C MET A 1 1.99 -3.04 14.00
N LYS A 2 2.13 -4.29 14.50
CA LYS A 2 2.16 -5.52 13.67
C LYS A 2 0.82 -5.96 13.05
N SER A 3 -0.33 -5.47 13.54
CA SER A 3 -1.67 -5.91 13.09
C SER A 3 -2.02 -5.47 11.67
N GLN A 4 -1.78 -4.20 11.33
CA GLN A 4 -2.16 -3.64 10.02
C GLN A 4 -1.50 -4.34 8.83
N VAL A 5 -0.23 -4.75 8.96
CA VAL A 5 0.47 -5.44 7.86
C VAL A 5 -0.13 -6.82 7.62
N LYS A 6 -0.48 -7.55 8.69
CA LYS A 6 -1.12 -8.86 8.60
C LYS A 6 -2.51 -8.78 7.97
N GLU A 7 -3.27 -7.73 8.28
CA GLU A 7 -4.60 -7.49 7.69
C GLU A 7 -4.50 -7.15 6.21
N LEU A 8 -3.58 -6.27 5.82
CA LEU A 8 -3.33 -5.94 4.41
C LEU A 8 -2.88 -7.16 3.61
N ALA A 9 -2.03 -8.02 4.20
CA ALA A 9 -1.58 -9.25 3.54
C ALA A 9 -2.72 -10.22 3.19
N LYS A 10 -3.79 -10.26 4.00
CA LYS A 10 -4.97 -11.11 3.76
C LYS A 10 -5.86 -10.61 2.61
N LYS A 11 -5.80 -9.34 2.25
CA LYS A 11 -6.63 -8.75 1.19
C LYS A 11 -6.20 -9.20 -0.20
N GLN A 12 -7.12 -9.20 -1.16
CA GLN A 12 -6.77 -9.45 -2.56
C GLN A 12 -5.97 -8.28 -3.15
N ILE A 13 -5.19 -8.56 -4.20
CA ILE A 13 -4.39 -7.55 -4.90
C ILE A 13 -5.26 -6.38 -5.40
N LYS A 14 -6.47 -6.66 -5.92
CA LYS A 14 -7.42 -5.62 -6.35
C LYS A 14 -7.82 -4.67 -5.22
N ASP A 15 -8.09 -5.20 -4.03
CA ASP A 15 -8.48 -4.38 -2.88
C ASP A 15 -7.30 -3.58 -2.33
N LEU A 16 -6.08 -4.13 -2.41
CA LEU A 16 -4.85 -3.40 -2.08
C LEU A 16 -4.65 -2.19 -3.01
N TYR A 17 -4.93 -2.33 -4.31
CA TYR A 17 -4.87 -1.20 -5.23
C TYR A 17 -5.94 -0.14 -4.95
N LYS A 18 -7.15 -0.54 -4.55
CA LYS A 18 -8.19 0.43 -4.12
C LYS A 18 -7.74 1.21 -2.89
N GLU A 19 -7.24 0.51 -1.87
CA GLU A 19 -6.79 1.15 -0.64
C GLU A 19 -5.53 2.01 -0.85
N LEU A 20 -4.69 1.66 -1.83
CA LEU A 20 -3.57 2.48 -2.27
C LEU A 20 -4.05 3.81 -2.86
N ASP A 21 -5.06 3.78 -3.73
CA ASP A 21 -5.61 4.97 -4.38
C ASP A 21 -6.26 5.91 -3.36
N GLU A 22 -7.07 5.36 -2.46
CA GLU A 22 -7.66 6.11 -1.34
C GLU A 22 -6.60 6.77 -0.45
N SER A 23 -5.53 6.03 -0.14
CA SER A 23 -4.43 6.55 0.69
C SER A 23 -3.65 7.66 -0.03
N ARG A 24 -3.51 7.59 -1.36
CA ARG A 24 -2.88 8.64 -2.17
C ARG A 24 -3.75 9.89 -2.25
N LYS A 25 -5.07 9.75 -2.46
CA LYS A 25 -6.03 10.87 -2.42
C LYS A 25 -5.97 11.60 -1.08
N LYS A 26 -6.05 10.84 0.02
CA LYS A 26 -5.93 11.40 1.37
C LYS A 26 -4.61 12.15 1.58
N LEU A 27 -3.51 11.65 1.04
CA LEU A 27 -2.21 12.33 1.12
C LEU A 27 -2.20 13.65 0.34
N VAL A 28 -2.88 13.73 -0.81
CA VAL A 28 -3.02 14.99 -1.57
C VAL A 28 -3.83 16.00 -0.78
N ASP A 29 -4.96 15.61 -0.20
CA ASP A 29 -5.79 16.48 0.62
C ASP A 29 -5.01 17.02 1.83
N MET A 30 -4.25 16.15 2.50
CA MET A 30 -3.38 16.57 3.61
C MET A 30 -2.28 17.53 3.17
N LYS A 31 -1.67 17.32 2.00
CA LYS A 31 -0.67 18.25 1.45
C LYS A 31 -1.29 19.62 1.16
N PHE A 32 -2.51 19.65 0.65
CA PHE A 32 -3.24 20.87 0.40
C PHE A 32 -3.57 21.62 1.70
N GLN A 33 -4.07 20.91 2.71
CA GLN A 33 -4.31 21.48 4.05
C GLN A 33 -3.02 21.96 4.74
N LEU A 34 -1.91 21.23 4.54
CA LEU A 34 -0.59 21.60 5.05
C LEU A 34 -0.10 22.89 4.39
N ALA A 35 -0.27 23.04 3.08
CA ALA A 35 0.09 24.26 2.35
C ALA A 35 -0.72 25.48 2.83
N GLN A 36 -1.97 25.28 3.25
CA GLN A 36 -2.79 26.33 3.86
C GLN A 36 -2.46 26.62 5.34
N GLY A 37 -1.56 25.85 5.97
CA GLY A 37 -1.27 25.95 7.40
C GLY A 37 -2.42 25.50 8.32
N LYS A 38 -3.42 24.79 7.79
CA LYS A 38 -4.62 24.34 8.54
C LYS A 38 -4.52 22.90 9.01
N LEU A 39 -3.42 22.21 8.73
CA LEU A 39 -3.28 20.80 9.06
C LEU A 39 -3.08 20.61 10.57
N LYS A 40 -4.11 20.13 11.26
CA LYS A 40 -4.05 19.89 12.71
C LYS A 40 -3.09 18.77 13.11
N ASN A 41 -2.91 17.75 12.26
CA ASN A 41 -2.16 16.54 12.60
C ASN A 41 -1.04 16.21 11.60
N HIS A 42 0.12 16.84 11.78
CA HIS A 42 1.30 16.61 10.93
C HIS A 42 1.78 15.15 10.94
N ARG A 43 1.59 14.41 12.06
CA ARG A 43 1.97 12.99 12.16
C ARG A 43 1.15 12.10 11.22
N GLU A 44 -0.07 12.51 10.87
CA GLU A 44 -0.94 11.73 10.01
C GLU A 44 -0.40 11.63 8.57
N VAL A 45 0.29 12.67 8.09
CA VAL A 45 0.97 12.67 6.79
C VAL A 45 2.02 11.55 6.73
N PHE A 46 2.83 11.46 7.79
CA PHE A 46 3.88 10.45 7.89
C PHE A 46 3.29 9.04 8.01
N ASN A 47 2.22 8.87 8.78
CA ASN A 47 1.51 7.60 8.89
C ASN A 47 0.89 7.17 7.55
N THR A 48 0.32 8.10 6.80
CA THR A 48 -0.27 7.84 5.48
C THR A 48 0.79 7.43 4.47
N LYS A 49 1.96 8.10 4.45
CA LYS A 49 3.11 7.66 3.63
C LYS A 49 3.58 6.25 3.99
N LYS A 50 3.68 5.93 5.29
CA LYS A 50 4.03 4.57 5.75
C LYS A 50 2.99 3.53 5.34
N LYS A 51 1.70 3.87 5.36
CA LYS A 51 0.62 2.99 4.89
C LYS A 51 0.79 2.68 3.39
N ILE A 52 1.01 3.71 2.57
CA ILE A 52 1.27 3.56 1.13
C ILE A 52 2.47 2.64 0.87
N ALA A 53 3.60 2.88 1.55
CA ALA A 53 4.80 2.06 1.39
C ALA A 53 4.53 0.59 1.70
N ARG A 54 3.82 0.29 2.80
CA ARG A 54 3.45 -1.08 3.19
C ARG A 54 2.57 -1.77 2.16
N ILE A 55 1.57 -1.06 1.61
CA ILE A 55 0.70 -1.62 0.57
C ILE A 55 1.51 -1.99 -0.67
N LEU A 56 2.39 -1.10 -1.13
CA LEU A 56 3.28 -1.37 -2.27
C LEU A 56 4.20 -2.56 -2.02
N THR A 57 4.78 -2.69 -0.82
CA THR A 57 5.61 -3.84 -0.46
C THR A 57 4.83 -5.15 -0.54
N ILE A 58 3.58 -5.19 -0.05
CA ILE A 58 2.75 -6.40 -0.08
C ILE A 58 2.35 -6.75 -1.52
N ILE A 59 1.96 -5.76 -2.32
CA ILE A 59 1.64 -5.97 -3.74
C ILE A 59 2.84 -6.56 -4.47
N SER A 60 4.03 -5.98 -4.26
CA SER A 60 5.27 -6.51 -4.82
C SER A 60 5.49 -7.96 -4.37
N ALA A 61 5.51 -8.24 -3.07
CA ALA A 61 5.71 -9.61 -2.56
C ALA A 61 4.77 -10.64 -3.22
N LYS A 62 3.48 -10.31 -3.38
CA LYS A 62 2.51 -11.19 -4.07
C LYS A 62 2.83 -11.37 -5.56
N GLN A 63 3.23 -10.32 -6.26
CA GLN A 63 3.63 -10.40 -7.66
C GLN A 63 4.89 -11.26 -7.85
N TRP A 64 5.84 -11.18 -6.92
CA TRP A 64 7.05 -12.03 -6.94
C TRP A 64 6.70 -13.51 -6.70
N GLU A 65 5.77 -13.81 -5.78
CA GLU A 65 5.25 -15.18 -5.59
C GLU A 65 4.55 -15.70 -6.86
N ASP A 66 3.73 -14.88 -7.50
CA ASP A 66 3.05 -15.26 -8.75
C ASP A 66 4.04 -15.47 -9.90
N PHE A 67 5.11 -14.68 -9.95
CA PHE A 67 6.18 -14.83 -10.95
C PHE A 67 6.94 -16.16 -10.79
N GLY A 68 7.28 -16.54 -9.55
CA GLY A 68 7.96 -17.81 -9.27
C GLY A 68 7.15 -19.04 -9.73
N LYS A 69 5.84 -19.05 -9.46
CA LYS A 69 4.93 -20.14 -9.88
C LYS A 69 4.79 -20.26 -11.40
N ASN A 70 4.96 -19.17 -12.14
CA ASN A 70 4.89 -19.19 -13.59
C ASN A 70 6.17 -19.71 -14.26
N GLN A 71 7.31 -19.74 -13.55
CA GLN A 71 8.54 -20.36 -14.05
C GLN A 71 8.53 -21.89 -13.87
N GLU A 72 8.09 -22.39 -12.70
CA GLU A 72 7.96 -23.84 -12.45
C GLU A 72 7.03 -24.54 -13.45
N LYS A 73 6.01 -23.84 -13.98
CA LYS A 73 5.11 -24.36 -15.02
C LYS A 73 5.72 -24.40 -16.42
N LYS A 74 6.79 -23.63 -16.68
CA LYS A 74 7.50 -23.64 -17.96
C LYS A 74 8.60 -24.70 -18.00
N ASP A 75 9.21 -24.98 -16.85
CA ASP A 75 10.32 -25.95 -16.75
C ASP A 75 9.83 -27.40 -16.58
N GLY A 76 8.52 -27.60 -16.41
CA GLY A 76 7.86 -28.92 -16.37
C GLY A 76 7.26 -29.38 -17.71
N LYS A 77 7.67 -28.81 -18.84
CA LYS A 77 7.28 -29.23 -20.19
C LYS A 77 8.49 -29.64 -21.02
#